data_AF-A0A6G3Z8W6-F1
#
_entry.id   AF-A0A6G3Z8W6-F1
#
_cell.length_a   1.000
_cell.length_b   1.000
_cell.length_c   1.000
_cell.angle_alpha   90.00
_cell.angle_beta   90.00
_cell.angle_gamma   90.00
#
_symmetry.space_group_name_H-M   'P 1'
#
loop_
_entity.id
_entity.type
_entity.pdbx_description
1 polymer ?
#
loop_
_entity_poly.entity_id
_entity_poly.type
_entity_poly.pdbx_seq_one_letter_code
_entity_poly.pdbx_strand_id
1 'polypeptide(L)'
;MQKRIRNLLPKVDTGGALPQKKTPSGRTRVLHMNYACGQADKPVEPEMEYLRFFAQTATELGLKLEILTHETGRTHIEQELAKNNYRTMEYAILESQNPVSKWAEDSVEYLSNGQVAVLTPFNDKLLAWAMTEGRRDRWQEMIPQENLEAVLQEDNLWILLGTRVNALKTGIEREYAAQNKGQDVGHIRAYIEGGNMITGEDATGKPLILVGKDAIGATAYLYQLNDDEVRQVICEDFGLESIDQVICVEQPGQFHLDMGLLFIGQGVVVVNNSSEALKDALEMAEMVPCLTTKQMAAKSKLQYALEEAAANDLKVAGLEVRREKLESDVLYNFFNGEFVEGEDGFNYFLTNGGPQEQTEKFEALMVKDWEVVKKVIFSPQDTAQKSLQERGGVGCRLKGSRT
;
A
#
# COMPACT_ATOMS: atom_id res chain seq x y z
N MET A 1 1.58 -28.73 22.25
CA MET A 1 1.21 -27.29 22.32
C MET A 1 0.78 -26.77 20.95
N GLN A 2 1.56 -27.01 19.87
CA GLN A 2 1.24 -26.64 18.48
C GLN A 2 -0.20 -26.97 18.00
N LYS A 3 -0.73 -28.17 18.28
CA LYS A 3 -2.11 -28.55 17.90
C LYS A 3 -3.23 -27.71 18.54
N ARG A 4 -2.97 -26.99 19.64
CA ARG A 4 -4.00 -26.20 20.34
C ARG A 4 -4.22 -24.81 19.75
N ILE A 5 -3.28 -24.30 18.94
CA ILE A 5 -3.31 -22.89 18.47
C ILE A 5 -3.86 -22.75 17.06
N ARG A 6 -3.75 -23.77 16.18
CA ARG A 6 -4.54 -23.80 14.94
C ARG A 6 -6.05 -23.66 15.17
N ASN A 7 -6.54 -24.04 16.36
CA ASN A 7 -7.95 -23.85 16.74
C ASN A 7 -8.31 -22.38 17.08
N LEU A 8 -7.34 -21.45 17.09
CA LEU A 8 -7.58 -20.03 17.30
C LEU A 8 -7.80 -19.27 15.99
N LEU A 9 -7.47 -19.86 14.84
CA LEU A 9 -7.77 -19.23 13.56
C LEU A 9 -9.30 -19.20 13.36
N PRO A 10 -9.87 -18.02 13.03
CA PRO A 10 -11.26 -17.94 12.61
C PRO A 10 -11.53 -18.86 11.40
N LYS A 11 -12.81 -19.17 11.17
CA LYS A 11 -13.20 -19.84 9.93
C LYS A 11 -13.02 -18.91 8.74
N VAL A 12 -12.69 -19.46 7.58
CA VAL A 12 -12.73 -18.73 6.31
C VAL A 12 -14.15 -18.26 6.06
N ASP A 13 -14.33 -16.97 5.81
CA ASP A 13 -15.60 -16.34 5.46
C ASP A 13 -15.49 -15.35 4.28
N THR A 14 -14.30 -15.18 3.69
CA THR A 14 -14.02 -14.38 2.49
C THR A 14 -14.51 -15.02 1.18
N GLY A 15 -15.07 -16.22 1.27
CA GLY A 15 -15.50 -17.01 0.11
C GLY A 15 -14.35 -17.53 -0.76
N GLY A 16 -13.09 -17.36 -0.35
CA GLY A 16 -11.93 -17.73 -1.18
C GLY A 16 -11.89 -16.95 -2.49
N ALA A 17 -12.17 -15.65 -2.44
CA ALA A 17 -12.16 -14.78 -3.62
C ALA A 17 -10.90 -13.91 -3.66
N LEU A 18 -10.37 -13.69 -4.86
CA LEU A 18 -9.15 -12.91 -5.04
C LEU A 18 -9.41 -11.42 -4.71
N PRO A 19 -8.46 -10.74 -4.06
CA PRO A 19 -8.50 -9.29 -3.95
C PRO A 19 -8.43 -8.62 -5.32
N GLN A 20 -8.88 -7.36 -5.36
CA GLN A 20 -8.67 -6.49 -6.52
C GLN A 20 -7.17 -6.44 -6.87
N LYS A 21 -6.86 -6.61 -8.16
CA LYS A 21 -5.49 -6.51 -8.66
C LYS A 21 -5.03 -5.06 -8.71
N LYS A 22 -3.76 -4.83 -8.37
CA LYS A 22 -3.05 -3.55 -8.50
C LYS A 22 -2.22 -3.45 -9.79
N THR A 23 -2.65 -4.16 -10.83
CA THR A 23 -2.05 -4.14 -12.17
C THR A 23 -3.08 -3.62 -13.17
N PRO A 24 -2.68 -3.29 -14.43
CA PRO A 24 -3.63 -2.89 -15.47
C PRO A 24 -4.78 -3.91 -15.68
N SER A 25 -4.56 -5.21 -15.42
CA SER A 25 -5.59 -6.23 -15.58
C SER A 25 -6.68 -6.19 -14.49
N GLY A 26 -6.48 -5.42 -13.42
CA GLY A 26 -7.47 -5.20 -12.37
C GLY A 26 -8.70 -4.43 -12.86
N ARG A 27 -8.52 -3.52 -13.83
CA ARG A 27 -9.62 -2.72 -14.39
C ARG A 27 -10.42 -2.00 -13.31
N THR A 28 -9.74 -1.31 -12.40
CA THR A 28 -10.37 -0.53 -11.33
C THR A 28 -11.29 0.53 -11.94
N ARG A 29 -12.55 0.57 -11.49
CA ARG A 29 -13.60 1.51 -11.94
C ARG A 29 -14.24 2.30 -10.80
N VAL A 30 -13.98 1.90 -9.55
CA VAL A 30 -14.43 2.58 -8.34
C VAL A 30 -13.21 2.94 -7.50
N LEU A 31 -13.11 4.22 -7.15
CA LEU A 31 -12.13 4.75 -6.22
C LEU A 31 -12.77 4.86 -4.84
N HIS A 32 -12.22 4.15 -3.85
CA HIS A 32 -12.66 4.24 -2.46
C HIS A 32 -11.68 5.10 -1.67
N MET A 33 -12.10 6.25 -1.18
CA MET A 33 -11.26 7.10 -0.32
C MET A 33 -11.84 7.21 1.10
N ASN A 34 -10.97 7.48 2.06
CA ASN A 34 -11.39 7.91 3.40
C ASN A 34 -11.13 9.41 3.54
N TYR A 35 -12.14 10.17 3.95
CA TYR A 35 -12.01 11.61 4.22
C TYR A 35 -12.01 11.85 5.73
N ALA A 36 -10.85 12.27 6.26
CA ALA A 36 -10.68 12.59 7.67
C ALA A 36 -10.73 14.11 7.91
N CYS A 37 -11.47 14.57 8.93
CA CYS A 37 -11.35 15.95 9.41
C CYS A 37 -10.20 16.07 10.41
N GLY A 38 -9.68 17.29 10.56
CA GLY A 38 -8.64 17.62 11.53
C GLY A 38 -9.19 17.86 12.92
N GLN A 39 -8.34 18.40 13.80
CA GLN A 39 -8.76 18.80 15.14
C GLN A 39 -9.88 19.86 15.07
N ALA A 40 -10.86 19.72 15.97
CA ALA A 40 -12.06 20.55 16.03
C ALA A 40 -12.91 20.53 14.74
N ASP A 41 -12.95 19.36 14.08
CA ASP A 41 -13.84 19.07 12.95
C ASP A 41 -13.67 20.01 11.75
N LYS A 42 -12.46 20.57 11.59
CA LYS A 42 -12.13 21.43 10.44
C LYS A 42 -11.61 20.62 9.26
N PRO A 43 -11.86 21.06 8.01
CA PRO A 43 -11.18 20.52 6.85
C PRO A 43 -9.66 20.64 7.03
N VAL A 44 -8.96 19.58 6.67
CA VAL A 44 -7.50 19.57 6.57
C VAL A 44 -7.17 19.77 5.10
N GLU A 45 -6.42 20.82 4.78
CA GLU A 45 -6.17 21.25 3.40
C GLU A 45 -5.67 20.09 2.50
N PRO A 46 -4.68 19.27 2.92
CA PRO A 46 -4.31 18.06 2.16
C PRO A 46 -5.46 17.11 1.81
N GLU A 47 -6.40 16.87 2.73
CA GLU A 47 -7.52 15.94 2.49
C GLU A 47 -8.52 16.51 1.48
N MET A 48 -8.76 17.83 1.56
CA MET A 48 -9.59 18.54 0.60
C MET A 48 -8.97 18.57 -0.80
N GLU A 49 -7.65 18.76 -0.89
CA GLU A 49 -6.91 18.69 -2.15
C GLU A 49 -6.95 17.29 -2.77
N TYR A 50 -6.81 16.22 -1.96
CA TYR A 50 -6.99 14.86 -2.46
C TYR A 50 -8.43 14.57 -2.89
N LEU A 51 -9.44 15.06 -2.15
CA LEU A 51 -10.83 14.97 -2.58
C LEU A 51 -11.04 15.60 -3.96
N ARG A 52 -10.51 16.81 -4.18
CA ARG A 52 -10.56 17.50 -5.49
C ARG A 52 -9.87 16.70 -6.57
N PHE A 53 -8.66 16.20 -6.29
CA PHE A 53 -7.88 15.40 -7.23
C PHE A 53 -8.62 14.12 -7.67
N PHE A 54 -9.17 13.36 -6.72
CA PHE A 54 -9.92 12.15 -7.03
C PHE A 54 -11.26 12.43 -7.69
N ALA A 55 -11.98 13.48 -7.27
CA ALA A 55 -13.24 13.88 -7.91
C ALA A 55 -13.04 14.34 -9.35
N GLN A 56 -12.00 15.12 -9.62
CA GLN A 56 -11.64 15.52 -10.98
C GLN A 56 -11.28 14.30 -11.83
N THR A 57 -10.42 13.41 -11.31
CA THR A 57 -10.02 12.19 -12.02
C THR A 57 -11.22 11.30 -12.32
N ALA A 58 -12.11 11.08 -11.34
CA ALA A 58 -13.30 10.27 -11.52
C ALA A 58 -14.26 10.88 -12.56
N THR A 59 -14.40 12.20 -12.58
CA THR A 59 -15.20 12.91 -13.59
C THR A 59 -14.59 12.78 -14.99
N GLU A 60 -13.28 12.98 -15.12
CA GLU A 60 -12.57 12.93 -16.42
C GLU A 60 -12.55 11.53 -17.04
N LEU A 61 -12.45 10.50 -16.22
CA LEU A 61 -12.32 9.10 -16.66
C LEU A 61 -13.63 8.31 -16.60
N GLY A 62 -14.71 8.90 -16.09
CA GLY A 62 -15.99 8.23 -15.87
C GLY A 62 -15.87 7.06 -14.89
N LEU A 63 -15.22 7.33 -13.74
CA LEU A 63 -15.12 6.42 -12.60
C LEU A 63 -16.16 6.80 -11.55
N LYS A 64 -16.44 5.86 -10.65
CA LYS A 64 -17.22 6.12 -9.43
C LYS A 64 -16.29 6.49 -8.29
N LEU A 65 -16.69 7.47 -7.47
CA LEU A 65 -15.99 7.83 -6.23
C LEU A 65 -16.84 7.47 -4.99
N GLU A 66 -16.36 6.55 -4.15
CA GLU A 66 -16.98 6.25 -2.86
C GLU A 66 -16.13 6.82 -1.71
N ILE A 67 -16.77 7.59 -0.83
CA ILE A 67 -16.09 8.37 0.20
C ILE A 67 -16.61 7.94 1.56
N LEU A 68 -15.75 7.32 2.39
CA LEU A 68 -16.06 7.06 3.79
C LEU A 68 -15.65 8.26 4.64
N THR A 69 -16.57 8.75 5.47
CA THR A 69 -16.32 9.86 6.41
C THR A 69 -17.24 9.74 7.62
N HIS A 70 -16.91 10.39 8.73
CA HIS A 70 -17.87 10.73 9.78
C HIS A 70 -18.79 11.93 9.40
N GLU A 71 -19.81 12.19 10.22
CA GLU A 71 -20.86 13.21 10.02
C GLU A 71 -20.32 14.60 9.64
N THR A 72 -19.32 15.13 10.34
CA THR A 72 -18.84 16.51 10.05
C THR A 72 -18.16 16.61 8.68
N GLY A 73 -17.43 15.57 8.27
CA GLY A 73 -16.77 15.53 6.97
C GLY A 73 -17.75 15.46 5.80
N ARG A 74 -18.94 14.87 6.00
CA ARG A 74 -20.02 14.81 4.99
C ARG A 74 -20.36 16.20 4.47
N THR A 75 -20.55 17.16 5.38
CA THR A 75 -20.94 18.53 5.00
C THR A 75 -19.86 19.19 4.13
N HIS A 76 -18.59 18.99 4.45
CA HIS A 76 -17.48 19.52 3.65
C HIS A 76 -17.43 18.90 2.25
N ILE A 77 -17.62 17.59 2.16
CA ILE A 77 -17.62 16.87 0.88
C ILE A 77 -18.79 17.34 0.02
N GLU A 78 -20.01 17.40 0.58
CA GLU A 78 -21.19 17.84 -0.16
C GLU A 78 -21.05 19.28 -0.68
N GLN A 79 -20.49 20.19 0.12
CA GLN A 79 -20.22 21.56 -0.32
C GLN A 79 -19.18 21.64 -1.44
N GLU A 80 -18.12 20.84 -1.38
CA GLU A 80 -17.09 20.80 -2.43
C GLU A 80 -17.63 20.16 -3.71
N LEU A 81 -18.34 19.03 -3.61
CA LEU A 81 -18.88 18.29 -4.75
C LEU A 81 -20.11 18.95 -5.39
N ALA A 82 -20.79 19.88 -4.69
CA ALA A 82 -21.85 20.71 -5.28
C ALA A 82 -21.34 21.74 -6.30
N LYS A 83 -20.01 21.98 -6.37
CA LYS A 83 -19.41 22.87 -7.37
C LYS A 83 -19.63 22.32 -8.79
N ASN A 84 -19.78 23.21 -9.77
CA ASN A 84 -20.20 22.86 -11.13
C ASN A 84 -19.38 21.77 -11.81
N ASN A 85 -18.10 21.63 -11.44
CA ASN A 85 -17.16 20.72 -12.08
C ASN A 85 -17.44 19.23 -11.80
N TYR A 86 -18.30 18.91 -10.81
CA TYR A 86 -18.52 17.52 -10.37
C TYR A 86 -19.98 17.05 -10.49
N ARG A 87 -20.86 17.86 -11.09
CA ARG A 87 -22.32 17.59 -11.13
C ARG A 87 -22.71 16.29 -11.83
N THR A 88 -21.89 15.82 -12.75
CA THR A 88 -22.12 14.58 -13.52
C THR A 88 -21.34 13.39 -12.97
N MET A 89 -20.52 13.59 -11.94
CA MET A 89 -19.72 12.52 -11.33
C MET A 89 -20.62 11.56 -10.56
N GLU A 90 -20.43 10.25 -10.75
CA GLU A 90 -21.05 9.26 -9.90
C GLU A 90 -20.30 9.18 -8.56
N TYR A 91 -20.97 9.48 -7.45
CA TYR A 91 -20.36 9.33 -6.13
C TYR A 91 -21.33 8.85 -5.06
N ALA A 92 -20.78 8.27 -3.99
CA ALA A 92 -21.49 7.93 -2.77
C ALA A 92 -20.69 8.40 -1.55
N ILE A 93 -21.39 8.92 -0.54
CA ILE A 93 -20.81 9.24 0.76
C ILE A 93 -21.35 8.24 1.78
N LEU A 94 -20.43 7.46 2.36
CA LEU A 94 -20.70 6.49 3.40
C LEU A 94 -20.38 7.13 4.75
N GLU A 95 -21.33 7.06 5.68
CA GLU A 95 -21.19 7.67 6.99
C GLU A 95 -20.71 6.63 8.02
N SER A 96 -19.62 6.97 8.68
CA SER A 96 -18.98 6.24 9.78
C SER A 96 -19.46 6.80 11.12
N GLN A 97 -19.61 5.93 12.12
CA GLN A 97 -20.00 6.37 13.47
C GLN A 97 -18.82 7.02 14.21
N ASN A 98 -17.60 6.66 13.82
CA ASN A 98 -16.37 7.18 14.40
C ASN A 98 -15.51 7.92 13.37
N PRO A 99 -14.57 8.77 13.80
CA PRO A 99 -13.55 9.33 12.92
C PRO A 99 -12.80 8.21 12.18
N VAL A 100 -12.56 8.40 10.89
CA VAL A 100 -11.87 7.41 10.04
C VAL A 100 -10.42 7.78 9.84
N SER A 101 -9.56 6.77 9.71
CA SER A 101 -8.21 6.97 9.18
C SER A 101 -8.27 7.39 7.72
N LYS A 102 -7.43 8.34 7.31
CA LYS A 102 -7.26 8.73 5.90
C LYS A 102 -6.59 7.68 5.01
N TRP A 103 -6.02 6.64 5.62
CA TRP A 103 -5.34 5.54 4.94
C TRP A 103 -6.37 4.50 4.51
N ALA A 104 -6.95 4.68 3.33
CA ALA A 104 -7.99 3.79 2.81
C ALA A 104 -7.43 2.42 2.43
N GLU A 105 -6.23 2.40 1.85
CA GLU A 105 -5.55 1.20 1.37
C GLU A 105 -5.44 0.11 2.45
N ASP A 106 -5.09 0.51 3.67
CA ASP A 106 -4.84 -0.40 4.79
C ASP A 106 -6.12 -0.83 5.52
N SER A 107 -7.28 -0.29 5.14
CA SER A 107 -8.53 -0.50 5.88
C SER A 107 -9.38 -1.65 5.36
N VAL A 108 -9.19 -2.06 4.09
CA VAL A 108 -10.14 -2.93 3.40
C VAL A 108 -9.57 -3.54 2.12
N GLU A 109 -10.02 -4.75 1.79
CA GLU A 109 -9.88 -5.39 0.49
C GLU A 109 -11.24 -5.55 -0.18
N TYR A 110 -11.30 -5.29 -1.49
CA TYR A 110 -12.47 -5.57 -2.31
C TYR A 110 -12.22 -6.84 -3.11
N LEU A 111 -13.09 -7.83 -2.96
CA LEU A 111 -12.89 -9.16 -3.52
C LEU A 111 -13.64 -9.32 -4.86
N SER A 112 -13.15 -10.21 -5.72
CA SER A 112 -13.69 -10.45 -7.06
C SER A 112 -15.14 -10.97 -7.08
N ASN A 113 -15.64 -11.47 -5.96
CA ASN A 113 -17.03 -11.91 -5.77
C ASN A 113 -17.98 -10.77 -5.33
N GLY A 114 -17.48 -9.52 -5.22
CA GLY A 114 -18.23 -8.36 -4.75
C GLY A 114 -18.30 -8.21 -3.22
N GLN A 115 -17.67 -9.13 -2.49
CA GLN A 115 -17.53 -9.09 -1.04
C GLN A 115 -16.48 -8.06 -0.62
N VAL A 116 -16.64 -7.51 0.57
CA VAL A 116 -15.65 -6.68 1.25
C VAL A 116 -14.91 -7.54 2.27
N ALA A 117 -13.58 -7.51 2.31
CA ALA A 117 -12.80 -8.18 3.34
C ALA A 117 -12.07 -7.16 4.21
N VAL A 118 -12.22 -7.28 5.52
CA VAL A 118 -11.54 -6.41 6.50
C VAL A 118 -10.54 -7.22 7.31
N LEU A 119 -9.52 -6.54 7.83
CA LEU A 119 -8.52 -7.19 8.67
C LEU A 119 -9.12 -7.55 10.03
N THR A 120 -8.89 -8.79 10.49
CA THR A 120 -9.26 -9.18 11.86
C THR A 120 -8.49 -8.31 12.87
N PRO A 121 -9.09 -7.84 13.98
CA PRO A 121 -8.36 -7.05 14.97
C PRO A 121 -7.22 -7.82 15.63
N PHE A 122 -6.02 -7.23 15.65
CA PHE A 122 -4.84 -7.77 16.33
C PHE A 122 -4.46 -6.97 17.59
N ASN A 123 -3.65 -7.58 18.46
CA ASN A 123 -3.06 -6.86 19.59
C ASN A 123 -1.89 -6.00 19.10
N ASP A 124 -2.06 -4.68 19.08
CA ASP A 124 -1.09 -3.73 18.52
C ASP A 124 0.32 -3.85 19.13
N LYS A 125 0.42 -4.06 20.45
CA LYS A 125 1.72 -4.17 21.13
C LYS A 125 2.45 -5.44 20.74
N LEU A 126 1.72 -6.54 20.67
CA LEU A 126 2.27 -7.83 20.29
C LEU A 126 2.68 -7.83 18.81
N LEU A 127 1.86 -7.22 17.97
CA LEU A 127 2.11 -7.06 16.55
C LEU A 127 3.35 -6.21 16.28
N ALA A 128 3.44 -5.02 16.90
CA ALA A 128 4.61 -4.15 16.78
C ALA A 128 5.88 -4.88 17.19
N TRP A 129 5.86 -5.56 18.35
CA TRP A 129 7.00 -6.36 18.81
C TRP A 129 7.39 -7.46 17.81
N ALA A 130 6.41 -8.19 17.26
CA ALA A 130 6.67 -9.28 16.33
C ALA A 130 7.31 -8.78 15.03
N MET A 131 6.86 -7.64 14.51
CA MET A 131 7.46 -7.00 13.33
C MET A 131 8.89 -6.51 13.63
N THR A 132 9.12 -5.84 14.76
CA THR A 132 10.45 -5.35 15.16
C THR A 132 11.45 -6.50 15.26
N GLU A 133 11.08 -7.59 15.96
CA GLU A 133 11.97 -8.73 16.16
C GLU A 133 12.21 -9.51 14.86
N GLY A 134 11.17 -9.67 14.03
CA GLY A 134 11.32 -10.28 12.70
C GLY A 134 12.31 -9.51 11.82
N ARG A 135 12.27 -8.17 11.85
CA ARG A 135 13.24 -7.33 11.12
C ARG A 135 14.63 -7.40 11.71
N ARG A 136 14.74 -7.37 13.05
CA ARG A 136 16.03 -7.51 13.74
C ARG A 136 16.76 -8.77 13.26
N ASP A 137 16.05 -9.89 13.21
CA ASP A 137 16.61 -11.17 12.77
C ASP A 137 17.07 -11.15 11.30
N ARG A 138 16.26 -10.57 10.40
CA ARG A 138 16.62 -10.52 8.97
C ARG A 138 17.68 -9.47 8.62
N TRP A 139 17.74 -8.36 9.36
CA TRP A 139 18.57 -7.20 9.02
C TRP A 139 19.92 -7.17 9.75
N GLN A 140 20.14 -8.01 10.77
CA GLN A 140 21.40 -8.07 11.55
C GLN A 140 22.66 -8.33 10.71
N GLU A 141 22.53 -8.96 9.55
CA GLU A 141 23.66 -9.20 8.65
C GLU A 141 23.80 -8.12 7.55
N MET A 142 22.81 -7.25 7.37
CA MET A 142 22.80 -6.22 6.32
C MET A 142 23.57 -4.96 6.74
N ILE A 143 23.52 -4.60 8.02
CA ILE A 143 24.17 -3.43 8.60
C ILE A 143 24.77 -3.71 9.99
N PRO A 144 25.75 -2.91 10.46
CA PRO A 144 26.30 -3.06 11.80
C PRO A 144 25.22 -2.96 12.90
N GLN A 145 25.34 -3.79 13.95
CA GLN A 145 24.36 -3.88 15.04
C GLN A 145 23.98 -2.53 15.66
N GLU A 146 24.96 -1.67 15.91
CA GLU A 146 24.73 -0.33 16.47
C GLU A 146 23.84 0.56 15.60
N ASN A 147 23.92 0.41 14.27
CA ASN A 147 23.07 1.13 13.33
C ASN A 147 21.71 0.46 13.20
N LEU A 148 21.65 -0.87 13.31
CA LEU A 148 20.40 -1.62 13.30
C LEU A 148 19.50 -1.20 14.47
N GLU A 149 20.04 -1.18 15.69
CA GLU A 149 19.28 -0.76 16.86
C GLU A 149 18.78 0.68 16.74
N ALA A 150 19.59 1.58 16.15
CA ALA A 150 19.16 2.95 15.91
C ALA A 150 18.01 3.03 14.89
N VAL A 151 18.08 2.26 13.80
CA VAL A 151 17.03 2.20 12.77
C VAL A 151 15.73 1.63 13.36
N LEU A 152 15.82 0.56 14.14
CA LEU A 152 14.68 -0.03 14.83
C LEU A 152 14.17 0.89 15.96
N GLN A 153 15.00 1.70 16.62
CA GLN A 153 14.49 2.67 17.61
C GLN A 153 13.81 3.88 16.98
N GLU A 154 14.17 4.22 15.73
CA GLU A 154 13.41 5.14 14.88
C GLU A 154 12.09 4.53 14.37
N ASP A 155 11.61 3.44 14.99
CA ASP A 155 10.41 2.63 14.73
C ASP A 155 9.18 3.40 14.24
N ASN A 156 9.05 4.67 14.63
CA ASN A 156 8.02 5.56 14.13
C ASN A 156 8.01 5.73 12.59
N LEU A 157 9.13 5.49 11.92
CA LEU A 157 9.29 5.58 10.47
C LEU A 157 9.09 4.25 9.75
N TRP A 158 9.28 3.13 10.44
CA TRP A 158 9.37 1.81 9.80
C TRP A 158 8.23 0.85 10.21
N ILE A 159 7.59 0.99 11.39
CA ILE A 159 6.63 -0.01 11.92
C ILE A 159 5.20 0.53 12.09
N LEU A 160 4.99 1.85 12.10
CA LEU A 160 3.78 2.41 12.72
C LEU A 160 2.54 2.61 11.85
N LEU A 161 2.58 2.57 10.52
CA LEU A 161 1.43 3.09 9.76
C LEU A 161 0.17 2.21 9.83
N GLY A 162 0.22 0.94 9.43
CA GLY A 162 -1.02 0.17 9.51
C GLY A 162 -1.34 -0.38 10.92
N THR A 163 -0.38 -0.42 11.87
CA THR A 163 -0.72 -0.56 13.30
C THR A 163 -1.55 0.62 13.80
N ARG A 164 -1.35 1.84 13.26
CA ARG A 164 -2.24 2.99 13.55
C ARG A 164 -3.61 2.84 12.91
N VAL A 165 -3.71 2.27 11.71
CA VAL A 165 -5.02 2.00 11.05
C VAL A 165 -5.79 0.95 11.84
N ASN A 166 -5.12 -0.13 12.27
CA ASN A 166 -5.67 -1.13 13.17
C ASN A 166 -6.10 -0.51 14.51
N ALA A 167 -5.27 0.34 15.11
CA ALA A 167 -5.58 1.02 16.36
C ALA A 167 -6.79 1.97 16.25
N LEU A 168 -6.95 2.63 15.10
CA LEU A 168 -8.13 3.46 14.79
C LEU A 168 -9.37 2.64 14.44
N LYS A 169 -9.25 1.31 14.37
CA LYS A 169 -10.36 0.39 14.07
C LYS A 169 -11.11 0.75 12.79
N THR A 170 -10.42 1.33 11.81
CA THR A 170 -11.06 1.75 10.55
C THR A 170 -11.64 0.56 9.77
N GLY A 171 -11.07 -0.64 9.93
CA GLY A 171 -11.67 -1.88 9.41
C GLY A 171 -13.07 -2.15 9.97
N ILE A 172 -13.35 -1.82 11.23
CA ILE A 172 -14.68 -1.98 11.83
C ILE A 172 -15.67 -0.99 11.21
N GLU A 173 -15.25 0.27 10.99
CA GLU A 173 -16.11 1.25 10.32
C GLU A 173 -16.39 0.86 8.86
N ARG A 174 -15.40 0.24 8.17
CA ARG A 174 -15.57 -0.31 6.82
C ARG A 174 -16.55 -1.49 6.82
N GLU A 175 -16.47 -2.39 7.78
CA GLU A 175 -17.43 -3.48 7.97
C GLU A 175 -18.85 -2.93 8.15
N TYR A 176 -19.06 -1.96 9.07
CA TYR A 176 -20.38 -1.37 9.27
C TYR A 176 -20.90 -0.66 8.01
N ALA A 177 -20.05 0.09 7.31
CA ALA A 177 -20.43 0.75 6.07
C ALA A 177 -20.85 -0.25 4.99
N ALA A 178 -20.11 -1.36 4.83
CA ALA A 178 -20.44 -2.44 3.89
C ALA A 178 -21.75 -3.14 4.25
N GLN A 179 -21.94 -3.48 5.54
CA GLN A 179 -23.18 -4.09 6.04
C GLN A 179 -24.41 -3.20 5.81
N ASN A 180 -24.27 -1.88 6.04
CA ASN A 180 -25.34 -0.92 5.79
C ASN A 180 -25.72 -0.79 4.30
N LYS A 181 -24.79 -1.11 3.39
CA LYS A 181 -25.05 -1.23 1.94
C LYS A 181 -25.63 -2.59 1.54
N GLY A 182 -25.76 -3.52 2.48
CA GLY A 182 -26.15 -4.91 2.21
C GLY A 182 -25.06 -5.72 1.48
N GLN A 183 -23.80 -5.32 1.59
CA GLN A 183 -22.67 -6.10 1.07
C GLN A 183 -22.25 -7.16 2.08
N ASP A 184 -21.88 -8.34 1.59
CA ASP A 184 -21.28 -9.37 2.41
C ASP A 184 -19.88 -8.91 2.88
N VAL A 185 -19.54 -9.26 4.12
CA VAL A 185 -18.24 -8.94 4.73
C VAL A 185 -17.53 -10.21 5.16
N GLY A 186 -16.25 -10.32 4.80
CA GLY A 186 -15.34 -11.37 5.25
C GLY A 186 -14.16 -10.81 6.02
N HIS A 187 -13.37 -11.69 6.61
CA HIS A 187 -12.28 -11.33 7.50
C HIS A 187 -10.99 -11.99 7.06
N ILE A 188 -9.98 -11.16 6.79
CA ILE A 188 -8.63 -11.61 6.51
C ILE A 188 -8.05 -12.12 7.84
N ARG A 189 -7.63 -13.40 7.85
CA ARG A 189 -7.16 -14.08 9.06
C ARG A 189 -5.68 -13.84 9.31
N ALA A 190 -4.88 -13.71 8.25
CA ALA A 190 -3.49 -13.29 8.36
C ALA A 190 -3.41 -11.79 8.64
N TYR A 191 -2.41 -11.34 9.40
CA TYR A 191 -2.13 -9.92 9.51
C TYR A 191 -1.49 -9.44 8.21
N ILE A 192 -2.24 -8.69 7.41
CA ILE A 192 -1.78 -8.13 6.14
C ILE A 192 -2.46 -6.78 5.93
N GLU A 193 -1.64 -5.74 5.79
CA GLU A 193 -2.09 -4.38 5.47
C GLU A 193 -2.05 -4.19 3.95
N GLY A 194 -2.88 -3.29 3.41
CA GLY A 194 -3.02 -3.10 1.97
C GLY A 194 -1.69 -2.76 1.27
N GLY A 195 -0.89 -1.82 1.81
CA GLY A 195 0.41 -1.51 1.22
C GLY A 195 1.45 -2.65 1.31
N ASN A 196 1.20 -3.65 2.17
CA ASN A 196 2.01 -4.87 2.30
C ASN A 196 1.48 -6.05 1.48
N MET A 197 0.44 -5.84 0.66
CA MET A 197 -0.12 -6.84 -0.24
C MET A 197 -0.33 -6.26 -1.64
N ILE A 198 0.29 -6.87 -2.64
CA ILE A 198 0.12 -6.46 -4.03
C ILE A 198 -0.36 -7.65 -4.84
N THR A 199 -1.63 -7.62 -5.24
CA THR A 199 -2.25 -8.66 -6.06
C THR A 199 -2.01 -8.38 -7.54
N GLY A 200 -1.58 -9.39 -8.29
CA GLY A 200 -1.31 -9.29 -9.72
C GLY A 200 -1.38 -10.64 -10.44
N GLU A 201 -0.50 -10.81 -11.43
CA GLU A 201 -0.43 -12.03 -12.24
C GLU A 201 0.98 -12.30 -12.75
N ASP A 202 1.31 -13.57 -12.96
CA ASP A 202 2.54 -13.96 -13.65
C ASP A 202 2.47 -13.68 -15.17
N ALA A 203 3.54 -14.01 -15.89
CA ALA A 203 3.63 -13.84 -17.35
C ALA A 203 2.61 -14.69 -18.14
N THR A 204 2.00 -15.71 -17.52
CA THR A 204 0.95 -16.54 -18.11
C THR A 204 -0.47 -16.02 -17.79
N GLY A 205 -0.56 -14.97 -16.95
CA GLY A 205 -1.83 -14.44 -16.45
C GLY A 205 -2.36 -15.16 -15.21
N LYS A 206 -1.60 -16.12 -14.63
CA LYS A 206 -2.03 -16.81 -13.41
C LYS A 206 -2.00 -15.83 -12.23
N PRO A 207 -3.07 -15.74 -11.42
CA PRO A 207 -3.10 -14.85 -10.26
C PRO A 207 -2.00 -15.18 -9.24
N LEU A 208 -1.42 -14.14 -8.64
CA LEU A 208 -0.49 -14.27 -7.52
C LEU A 208 -0.60 -13.05 -6.61
N ILE A 209 -0.09 -13.18 -5.39
CA ILE A 209 -0.06 -12.12 -4.38
C ILE A 209 1.36 -11.97 -3.86
N LEU A 210 1.89 -10.75 -3.92
CA LEU A 210 3.12 -10.38 -3.24
C LEU A 210 2.77 -9.96 -1.81
N VAL A 211 3.42 -10.56 -0.81
CA VAL A 211 3.18 -10.26 0.61
C VAL A 211 4.50 -9.94 1.29
N GLY A 212 4.53 -8.85 2.05
CA GLY A 212 5.72 -8.43 2.79
C GLY A 212 6.14 -9.48 3.83
N LYS A 213 7.44 -9.77 3.94
CA LYS A 213 7.99 -10.72 4.93
C LYS A 213 7.66 -10.34 6.37
N ASP A 214 7.45 -9.05 6.68
CA ASP A 214 6.96 -8.66 8.01
C ASP A 214 5.55 -9.18 8.30
N ALA A 215 4.64 -9.11 7.33
CA ALA A 215 3.26 -9.58 7.49
C ALA A 215 3.23 -11.10 7.73
N ILE A 216 4.07 -11.83 6.97
CA ILE A 216 4.26 -13.28 7.14
C ILE A 216 4.83 -13.59 8.53
N GLY A 217 5.96 -12.99 8.90
CA GLY A 217 6.63 -13.26 10.18
C GLY A 217 5.78 -12.85 11.39
N ALA A 218 5.08 -11.72 11.32
CA ALA A 218 4.17 -11.29 12.38
C ALA A 218 3.00 -12.25 12.55
N THR A 219 2.36 -12.67 11.45
CA THR A 219 1.28 -13.65 11.48
C THR A 219 1.75 -15.00 12.02
N ALA A 220 2.93 -15.45 11.57
CA ALA A 220 3.58 -16.67 12.04
C ALA A 220 3.79 -16.64 13.55
N TYR A 221 4.31 -15.52 14.09
CA TYR A 221 4.50 -15.35 15.51
C TYR A 221 3.18 -15.33 16.29
N LEU A 222 2.21 -14.53 15.84
CA LEU A 222 0.91 -14.35 16.50
C LEU A 222 0.12 -15.66 16.63
N TYR A 223 0.16 -16.49 15.60
CA TYR A 223 -0.54 -17.78 15.57
C TYR A 223 0.36 -18.99 15.80
N GLN A 224 1.64 -18.79 16.12
CA GLN A 224 2.64 -19.87 16.27
C GLN A 224 2.65 -20.85 15.08
N LEU A 225 2.60 -20.27 13.88
CA LEU A 225 2.69 -20.96 12.60
C LEU A 225 4.10 -20.80 12.04
N ASN A 226 4.45 -21.60 11.03
CA ASN A 226 5.56 -21.31 10.14
C ASN A 226 5.09 -20.55 8.87
N ASP A 227 6.04 -20.05 8.08
CA ASP A 227 5.75 -19.25 6.89
C ASP A 227 4.85 -19.96 5.86
N ASP A 228 5.06 -21.26 5.61
CA ASP A 228 4.21 -22.02 4.67
C ASP A 228 2.79 -22.21 5.19
N GLU A 229 2.62 -22.39 6.51
CA GLU A 229 1.31 -22.41 7.14
C GLU A 229 0.60 -21.06 7.04
N VAL A 230 1.33 -19.94 7.15
CA VAL A 230 0.76 -18.60 6.92
C VAL A 230 0.36 -18.43 5.45
N ARG A 231 1.22 -18.81 4.50
CA ARG A 231 0.90 -18.78 3.06
C ARG A 231 -0.34 -19.64 2.75
N GLN A 232 -0.51 -20.77 3.42
CA GLN A 232 -1.71 -21.60 3.29
C GLN A 232 -2.98 -20.88 3.78
N VAL A 233 -2.91 -20.16 4.92
CA VAL A 233 -4.03 -19.33 5.41
C VAL A 233 -4.42 -18.27 4.37
N ILE A 234 -3.42 -17.61 3.77
CA ILE A 234 -3.62 -16.61 2.71
C ILE A 234 -4.26 -17.23 1.46
N CYS A 235 -3.84 -18.44 1.07
CA CYS A 235 -4.44 -19.15 -0.05
C CYS A 235 -5.91 -19.48 0.21
N GLU A 236 -6.25 -19.94 1.41
CA GLU A 236 -7.63 -20.20 1.82
C GLU A 236 -8.48 -18.93 1.83
N ASP A 237 -7.93 -17.80 2.31
CA ASP A 237 -8.63 -16.51 2.36
C ASP A 237 -8.92 -15.98 0.94
N PHE A 238 -8.00 -16.17 0.00
CA PHE A 238 -8.08 -15.54 -1.32
C PHE A 238 -8.29 -16.50 -2.49
N GLY A 239 -8.56 -17.78 -2.20
CA GLY A 239 -8.84 -18.79 -3.23
C GLY A 239 -7.66 -19.09 -4.15
N LEU A 240 -6.43 -18.99 -3.66
CA LEU A 240 -5.25 -19.41 -4.41
C LEU A 240 -5.12 -20.94 -4.37
N GLU A 241 -4.62 -21.52 -5.45
CA GLU A 241 -4.52 -22.97 -5.62
C GLU A 241 -3.29 -23.57 -4.92
N SER A 242 -2.23 -22.77 -4.76
CA SER A 242 -0.97 -23.19 -4.15
C SER A 242 -0.33 -22.04 -3.38
N ILE A 243 0.38 -22.37 -2.30
CA ILE A 243 1.22 -21.42 -1.55
C ILE A 243 2.26 -20.74 -2.42
N ASP A 244 2.67 -21.34 -3.55
CA ASP A 244 3.61 -20.73 -4.51
C ASP A 244 3.05 -19.48 -5.19
N GLN A 245 1.72 -19.29 -5.16
CA GLN A 245 1.08 -18.05 -5.61
C GLN A 245 1.13 -16.94 -4.55
N VAL A 246 1.58 -17.23 -3.32
CA VAL A 246 1.89 -16.26 -2.28
C VAL A 246 3.40 -16.09 -2.22
N ILE A 247 3.89 -14.99 -2.81
CA ILE A 247 5.32 -14.68 -2.90
C ILE A 247 5.68 -13.79 -1.72
N CYS A 248 6.52 -14.29 -0.82
CA CYS A 248 7.03 -13.54 0.32
C CYS A 248 8.20 -12.64 -0.13
N VAL A 249 8.06 -11.33 0.01
CA VAL A 249 9.04 -10.34 -0.49
C VAL A 249 9.56 -9.52 0.68
N GLU A 250 10.89 -9.36 0.81
CA GLU A 250 11.46 -8.38 1.73
C GLU A 250 10.98 -6.97 1.37
N GLN A 251 10.69 -6.10 2.34
CA GLN A 251 10.16 -4.78 2.02
C GLN A 251 11.24 -3.86 1.43
N PRO A 252 11.14 -3.46 0.14
CA PRO A 252 12.06 -2.50 -0.45
C PRO A 252 11.69 -1.06 -0.08
N GLY A 253 10.48 -0.81 0.43
CA GLY A 253 10.09 0.48 0.99
C GLY A 253 10.33 0.55 2.50
N GLN A 254 10.17 1.73 3.10
CA GLN A 254 10.42 1.93 4.54
C GLN A 254 9.49 1.11 5.46
N PHE A 255 8.28 0.76 5.01
CA PHE A 255 7.34 0.01 5.86
C PHE A 255 6.38 -0.88 5.06
N HIS A 256 6.10 -0.54 3.80
CA HIS A 256 5.22 -1.27 2.88
C HIS A 256 5.94 -1.64 1.57
N LEU A 257 5.39 -2.64 0.87
CA LEU A 257 5.89 -3.05 -0.44
C LEU A 257 5.69 -1.95 -1.48
N ASP A 258 4.49 -1.36 -1.52
CA ASP A 258 4.07 -0.36 -2.50
C ASP A 258 4.79 1.00 -2.38
N MET A 259 5.67 1.15 -1.39
CA MET A 259 6.53 2.31 -1.23
C MET A 259 7.85 2.19 -2.00
N GLY A 260 8.21 0.98 -2.47
CA GLY A 260 9.45 0.72 -3.22
C GLY A 260 9.28 -0.30 -4.36
N LEU A 261 8.06 -0.73 -4.64
CA LEU A 261 7.74 -1.74 -5.65
C LEU A 261 6.46 -1.37 -6.39
N LEU A 262 6.48 -1.45 -7.72
CA LEU A 262 5.33 -1.28 -8.60
C LEU A 262 5.15 -2.54 -9.47
N PHE A 263 3.96 -3.14 -9.42
CA PHE A 263 3.63 -4.29 -10.27
C PHE A 263 2.93 -3.79 -11.53
N ILE A 264 3.63 -3.80 -12.67
CA ILE A 264 3.10 -3.26 -13.94
C ILE A 264 2.34 -4.31 -14.78
N GLY A 265 2.14 -5.51 -14.26
CA GLY A 265 1.39 -6.61 -14.87
C GLY A 265 2.26 -7.62 -15.62
N GLN A 266 1.64 -8.72 -16.05
CA GLN A 266 2.28 -9.79 -16.86
C GLN A 266 3.59 -10.33 -16.26
N GLY A 267 3.66 -10.49 -14.95
CA GLY A 267 4.85 -10.96 -14.25
C GLY A 267 6.02 -9.98 -14.19
N VAL A 268 5.82 -8.70 -14.55
CA VAL A 268 6.86 -7.66 -14.50
C VAL A 268 6.67 -6.74 -13.30
N VAL A 269 7.72 -6.61 -12.49
CA VAL A 269 7.76 -5.77 -11.30
C VAL A 269 8.92 -4.79 -11.38
N VAL A 270 8.69 -3.55 -10.97
CA VAL A 270 9.70 -2.51 -10.86
C VAL A 270 10.05 -2.35 -9.39
N VAL A 271 11.34 -2.42 -9.05
CA VAL A 271 11.83 -2.17 -7.69
C VAL A 271 12.69 -0.91 -7.69
N ASN A 272 12.60 -0.12 -6.62
CA ASN A 272 13.43 1.07 -6.44
C ASN A 272 14.92 0.77 -6.61
N ASN A 273 15.66 1.76 -7.12
CA ASN A 273 17.11 1.68 -7.30
C ASN A 273 17.81 2.81 -6.56
N SER A 274 18.23 2.54 -5.32
CA SER A 274 18.96 3.48 -4.47
C SER A 274 20.49 3.44 -4.64
N SER A 275 21.02 2.75 -5.66
CA SER A 275 22.48 2.57 -5.83
C SER A 275 23.28 3.87 -5.90
N GLU A 276 22.78 4.89 -6.60
CA GLU A 276 23.42 6.21 -6.68
C GLU A 276 23.38 6.93 -5.32
N ALA A 277 22.23 6.92 -4.64
CA ALA A 277 22.10 7.51 -3.31
C ALA A 277 22.99 6.83 -2.25
N LEU A 278 23.20 5.51 -2.37
CA LEU A 278 24.17 4.78 -1.55
C LEU A 278 25.59 5.25 -1.83
N LYS A 279 25.97 5.34 -3.11
CA LYS A 279 27.30 5.79 -3.51
C LYS A 279 27.60 7.19 -2.94
N ASP A 280 26.69 8.13 -3.15
CA ASP A 280 26.85 9.51 -2.67
C ASP A 280 26.96 9.57 -1.13
N ALA A 281 26.17 8.76 -0.43
CA ALA A 281 26.22 8.71 1.03
C ALA A 281 27.55 8.15 1.55
N LEU A 282 28.12 7.15 0.88
CA LEU A 282 29.43 6.58 1.22
C LEU A 282 30.56 7.60 0.95
N GLU A 283 30.55 8.26 -0.20
CA GLU A 283 31.53 9.30 -0.53
C GLU A 283 31.49 10.47 0.47
N MET A 284 30.28 10.89 0.87
CA MET A 284 30.10 11.93 1.89
C MET A 284 30.64 11.50 3.27
N ALA A 285 30.42 10.24 3.65
CA ALA A 285 30.96 9.69 4.90
C ALA A 285 32.48 9.58 4.90
N GLU A 286 33.12 9.38 3.74
CA GLU A 286 34.57 9.41 3.58
C GLU A 286 35.13 10.84 3.65
N MET A 287 34.51 11.79 2.95
CA MET A 287 34.94 13.20 2.94
C MET A 287 34.76 13.89 4.29
N VAL A 288 33.65 13.60 4.99
CA VAL A 288 33.30 14.22 6.27
C VAL A 288 32.92 13.13 7.26
N PRO A 289 33.88 12.45 7.91
CA PRO A 289 33.62 11.26 8.74
C PRO A 289 33.08 11.61 10.13
N CYS A 290 31.85 12.14 10.19
CA CYS A 290 31.13 12.42 11.42
C CYS A 290 30.01 11.40 11.66
N LEU A 291 29.35 11.47 12.83
CA LEU A 291 28.27 10.55 13.18
C LEU A 291 27.12 10.60 12.16
N THR A 292 26.72 11.80 11.74
CA THR A 292 25.59 12.03 10.84
C THR A 292 25.80 11.40 9.46
N THR A 293 26.97 11.60 8.84
CA THR A 293 27.25 11.05 7.50
C THR A 293 27.42 9.53 7.54
N LYS A 294 28.00 8.98 8.62
CA LYS A 294 28.07 7.53 8.84
C LYS A 294 26.69 6.90 9.00
N GLN A 295 25.80 7.53 9.77
CA GLN A 295 24.42 7.06 9.94
C GLN A 295 23.63 7.13 8.62
N MET A 296 23.80 8.21 7.85
CA MET A 296 23.20 8.34 6.52
C MET A 296 23.67 7.22 5.58
N ALA A 297 24.98 6.98 5.50
CA ALA A 297 25.54 5.89 4.71
C ALA A 297 25.03 4.50 5.16
N ALA A 298 24.91 4.26 6.47
CA ALA A 298 24.37 3.02 6.99
C ALA A 298 22.89 2.82 6.61
N LYS A 299 22.07 3.89 6.69
CA LYS A 299 20.66 3.85 6.25
C LYS A 299 20.53 3.59 4.75
N SER A 300 21.31 4.29 3.92
CA SER A 300 21.32 4.04 2.48
C SER A 300 21.81 2.63 2.14
N LYS A 301 22.75 2.08 2.92
CA LYS A 301 23.22 0.70 2.74
C LYS A 301 22.13 -0.31 3.07
N LEU A 302 21.39 -0.10 4.16
CA LEU A 302 20.24 -0.93 4.50
C LEU A 302 19.19 -0.87 3.38
N GLN A 303 18.79 0.34 2.98
CA GLN A 303 17.79 0.56 1.93
C GLN A 303 18.14 -0.19 0.63
N TYR A 304 19.38 -0.05 0.16
CA TYR A 304 19.86 -0.78 -1.02
C TYR A 304 19.86 -2.30 -0.82
N ALA A 305 20.28 -2.80 0.35
CA ALA A 305 20.28 -4.22 0.66
C ALA A 305 18.85 -4.83 0.67
N LEU A 306 17.87 -4.09 1.20
CA LEU A 306 16.46 -4.49 1.18
C LEU A 306 15.91 -4.52 -0.25
N GLU A 307 16.25 -3.53 -1.08
CA GLU A 307 15.90 -3.51 -2.50
C GLU A 307 16.51 -4.68 -3.27
N GLU A 308 17.74 -5.09 -2.97
CA GLU A 308 18.39 -6.27 -3.56
C GLU A 308 17.74 -7.57 -3.09
N ALA A 309 17.40 -7.69 -1.81
CA ALA A 309 16.69 -8.84 -1.26
C ALA A 309 15.32 -9.02 -1.90
N ALA A 310 14.53 -7.93 -2.00
CA ALA A 310 13.24 -7.92 -2.67
C ALA A 310 13.37 -8.35 -4.15
N ALA A 311 14.33 -7.78 -4.88
CA ALA A 311 14.59 -8.15 -6.26
C ALA A 311 14.97 -9.62 -6.43
N ASN A 312 15.74 -10.18 -5.48
CA ASN A 312 16.08 -11.60 -5.48
C ASN A 312 14.86 -12.48 -5.21
N ASP A 313 14.05 -12.15 -4.19
CA ASP A 313 12.81 -12.88 -3.86
C ASP A 313 11.89 -12.98 -5.09
N LEU A 314 11.69 -11.85 -5.79
CA LEU A 314 10.84 -11.77 -6.99
C LEU A 314 11.40 -12.59 -8.17
N LYS A 315 12.72 -12.54 -8.40
CA LYS A 315 13.38 -13.34 -9.45
C LYS A 315 13.30 -14.84 -9.17
N VAL A 316 13.49 -15.25 -7.91
CA VAL A 316 13.36 -16.65 -7.49
C VAL A 316 11.94 -17.16 -7.73
N ALA A 317 10.93 -16.30 -7.56
CA ALA A 317 9.54 -16.60 -7.88
C ALA A 317 9.21 -16.57 -9.39
N GLY A 318 10.20 -16.30 -10.27
CA GLY A 318 10.04 -16.31 -11.71
C GLY A 318 9.51 -15.00 -12.32
N LEU A 319 9.53 -13.89 -11.57
CA LEU A 319 9.10 -12.57 -12.06
C LEU A 319 10.26 -11.83 -12.76
N GLU A 320 9.93 -11.04 -13.77
CA GLU A 320 10.86 -10.09 -14.38
C GLU A 320 11.00 -8.86 -13.46
N VAL A 321 12.23 -8.55 -13.05
CA VAL A 321 12.52 -7.40 -12.19
C VAL A 321 13.22 -6.29 -12.97
N ARG A 322 12.61 -5.11 -13.01
CA ARG A 322 13.20 -3.86 -13.50
C ARG A 322 13.65 -2.98 -12.32
N ARG A 323 14.65 -2.13 -12.56
CA ARG A 323 15.26 -1.27 -11.53
C ARG A 323 15.18 0.18 -11.97
N GLU A 324 14.40 1.00 -11.26
CA GLU A 324 14.25 2.42 -11.55
C GLU A 324 14.26 3.25 -10.27
N LYS A 325 14.83 4.45 -10.32
CA LYS A 325 14.74 5.42 -9.21
C LYS A 325 13.44 6.20 -9.35
N LEU A 326 12.38 5.74 -8.67
CA LEU A 326 11.03 6.31 -8.73
C LEU A 326 10.50 6.78 -7.37
N GLU A 327 11.36 6.79 -6.36
CA GLU A 327 11.06 7.32 -5.04
C GLU A 327 12.20 8.20 -4.56
N SER A 328 11.88 9.21 -3.75
CA SER A 328 12.86 10.07 -3.09
C SER A 328 12.28 10.64 -1.80
N ASP A 329 12.27 9.86 -0.73
CA ASP A 329 11.84 10.21 0.63
C ASP A 329 10.57 11.08 0.62
N VAL A 330 10.69 12.39 0.88
CA VAL A 330 9.55 13.32 0.96
C VAL A 330 9.25 14.08 -0.35
N LEU A 331 10.05 13.91 -1.40
CA LEU A 331 9.93 14.70 -2.64
C LEU A 331 8.94 14.09 -3.63
N TYR A 332 9.00 12.77 -3.83
CA TYR A 332 8.10 12.02 -4.70
C TYR A 332 8.16 10.53 -4.36
N ASN A 333 7.09 9.80 -4.64
CA ASN A 333 7.07 8.35 -4.65
C ASN A 333 6.07 7.89 -5.72
N PHE A 334 6.56 7.42 -6.86
CA PHE A 334 5.69 6.99 -7.95
C PHE A 334 5.28 5.52 -7.86
N PHE A 335 5.85 4.74 -6.94
CA PHE A 335 5.41 3.36 -6.67
C PHE A 335 4.02 3.33 -6.02
N ASN A 336 3.77 4.28 -5.11
CA ASN A 336 2.53 4.36 -4.35
C ASN A 336 1.40 5.04 -5.15
N GLY A 337 0.88 4.30 -6.13
CA GLY A 337 -0.22 4.72 -7.00
C GLY A 337 -1.23 3.61 -7.26
N GLU A 338 -2.15 3.86 -8.19
CA GLU A 338 -3.25 2.94 -8.53
C GLU A 338 -3.52 2.93 -10.03
N PHE A 339 -3.70 1.74 -10.60
CA PHE A 339 -4.16 1.59 -11.97
C PHE A 339 -5.69 1.71 -12.04
N VAL A 340 -6.20 2.44 -13.03
CA VAL A 340 -7.64 2.60 -13.27
C VAL A 340 -7.96 2.44 -14.76
N GLU A 341 -9.17 1.98 -15.08
CA GLU A 341 -9.67 1.88 -16.46
C GLU A 341 -10.68 2.99 -16.74
N GLY A 342 -10.39 3.87 -17.71
CA GLY A 342 -11.33 4.92 -18.14
C GLY A 342 -12.51 4.36 -18.96
N GLU A 343 -13.54 5.18 -19.17
CA GLU A 343 -14.69 4.81 -20.03
C GLU A 343 -14.29 4.52 -21.49
N ASP A 344 -13.14 5.05 -21.91
CA ASP A 344 -12.54 4.78 -23.21
C ASP A 344 -11.84 3.41 -23.30
N GLY A 345 -11.85 2.64 -22.21
CA GLY A 345 -11.26 1.30 -22.11
C GLY A 345 -9.73 1.29 -21.99
N PHE A 346 -9.10 2.46 -21.84
CA PHE A 346 -7.66 2.54 -21.62
C PHE A 346 -7.31 2.55 -20.13
N ASN A 347 -6.11 2.08 -19.82
CA ASN A 347 -5.56 2.13 -18.47
C ASN A 347 -4.86 3.46 -18.21
N TYR A 348 -4.99 3.96 -16.99
CA TYR A 348 -4.35 5.15 -16.45
C TYR A 348 -3.68 4.79 -15.13
N PHE A 349 -2.66 5.55 -14.73
CA PHE A 349 -2.01 5.36 -13.43
C PHE A 349 -2.09 6.64 -12.62
N LEU A 350 -2.71 6.59 -11.44
CA LEU A 350 -2.86 7.71 -10.52
C LEU A 350 -1.69 7.66 -9.52
N THR A 351 -0.93 8.74 -9.39
CA THR A 351 0.23 8.75 -8.49
C THR A 351 0.55 10.15 -7.94
N ASN A 352 1.55 10.20 -7.06
CA ASN A 352 2.01 11.43 -6.42
C ASN A 352 2.59 12.43 -7.42
N GLY A 353 2.26 13.71 -7.29
CA GLY A 353 3.03 14.77 -7.93
C GLY A 353 4.49 14.82 -7.45
N GLY A 354 5.38 15.30 -8.30
CA GLY A 354 6.80 15.44 -8.01
C GLY A 354 7.43 16.55 -8.85
N PRO A 355 8.77 16.74 -8.74
CA PRO A 355 9.49 17.65 -9.61
C PRO A 355 9.24 17.35 -11.09
N GLN A 356 9.06 18.38 -11.92
CA GLN A 356 8.66 18.26 -13.33
C GLN A 356 9.51 17.25 -14.13
N GLU A 357 10.83 17.32 -14.00
CA GLU A 357 11.76 16.40 -14.68
C GLU A 357 11.47 14.93 -14.31
N GLN A 358 11.17 14.66 -13.04
CA GLN A 358 10.89 13.31 -12.55
C GLN A 358 9.52 12.82 -13.00
N THR A 359 8.50 13.70 -13.02
CA THR A 359 7.17 13.36 -13.53
C THR A 359 7.19 13.08 -15.03
N GLU A 360 7.93 13.88 -15.82
CA GLU A 360 8.08 13.68 -17.26
C GLU A 360 8.82 12.38 -17.59
N LYS A 361 9.89 12.09 -16.83
CA LYS A 361 10.63 10.83 -16.94
C LYS A 361 9.73 9.63 -16.62
N PHE A 362 8.98 9.69 -15.52
CA PHE A 362 8.10 8.60 -15.13
C PHE A 362 6.94 8.39 -16.10
N GLU A 363 6.34 9.47 -16.62
CA GLU A 363 5.30 9.37 -17.65
C GLU A 363 5.85 8.74 -18.94
N ALA A 364 7.07 9.11 -19.36
CA ALA A 364 7.71 8.47 -20.52
C ALA A 364 7.92 6.97 -20.30
N LEU A 365 8.39 6.54 -19.13
CA LEU A 365 8.53 5.13 -18.78
C LEU A 365 7.19 4.38 -18.90
N MET A 366 6.15 4.90 -18.25
CA MET A 366 4.85 4.23 -18.17
C MET A 366 4.09 4.18 -19.52
N VAL A 367 4.18 5.26 -20.31
CA VAL A 367 3.39 5.42 -21.54
C VAL A 367 4.14 4.94 -22.79
N LYS A 368 5.46 5.17 -22.87
CA LYS A 368 6.26 4.91 -24.08
C LYS A 368 7.13 3.68 -23.96
N ASP A 369 7.83 3.53 -22.83
CA ASP A 369 8.85 2.47 -22.72
C ASP A 369 8.21 1.15 -22.28
N TRP A 370 7.26 1.21 -21.35
CA TRP A 370 6.55 0.04 -20.82
C TRP A 370 5.17 -0.16 -21.45
N GLU A 371 4.61 0.90 -22.06
CA GLU A 371 3.33 0.88 -22.77
C GLU A 371 2.17 0.29 -21.92
N VAL A 372 2.20 0.50 -20.60
CA VAL A 372 1.22 -0.09 -19.67
C VAL A 372 0.00 0.79 -19.43
N VAL A 373 0.11 2.10 -19.70
CA VAL A 373 -0.98 3.07 -19.54
C VAL A 373 -0.99 4.09 -20.68
N LYS A 374 -2.16 4.67 -20.91
CA LYS A 374 -2.33 5.78 -21.84
C LYS A 374 -1.79 7.10 -21.29
N LYS A 375 -1.89 7.30 -19.98
CA LYS A 375 -1.42 8.51 -19.30
C LYS A 375 -1.18 8.26 -17.81
N VAL A 376 -0.21 8.96 -17.24
CA VAL A 376 -0.04 9.07 -15.79
C VAL A 376 -0.71 10.36 -15.30
N ILE A 377 -1.48 10.25 -14.22
CA ILE A 377 -2.23 11.36 -13.62
C ILE A 377 -1.61 11.65 -12.25
N PHE A 378 -0.96 12.82 -12.16
CA PHE A 378 -0.23 13.24 -10.97
C PHE A 378 -1.10 14.09 -10.05
N SER A 379 -1.06 13.81 -8.74
CA SER A 379 -1.65 14.69 -7.72
C SER A 379 -0.89 16.03 -7.62
N PRO A 380 -1.48 17.07 -6.99
CA PRO A 380 -0.75 18.32 -6.77
C PRO A 380 0.53 18.09 -5.96
N GLN A 381 1.66 18.64 -6.44
CA GLN A 381 2.99 18.41 -5.85
C GLN A 381 3.05 18.80 -4.36
N ASP A 382 2.53 19.97 -3.98
CA ASP A 382 2.55 20.44 -2.59
C ASP A 382 1.74 19.53 -1.66
N THR A 383 0.64 18.96 -2.17
CA THR A 383 -0.19 18.00 -1.45
C THR A 383 0.51 16.66 -1.29
N ALA A 384 1.15 16.17 -2.37
CA ALA A 384 1.95 14.96 -2.34
C ALA A 384 3.09 15.06 -1.33
N GLN A 385 3.86 16.16 -1.34
CA GLN A 385 4.96 16.36 -0.39
C GLN A 385 4.50 16.36 1.08
N LYS A 386 3.40 17.05 1.39
CA LYS A 386 2.81 17.04 2.75
C LYS A 386 2.38 15.63 3.15
N SER A 387 1.79 14.88 2.23
CA SER A 387 1.35 13.50 2.48
C SER A 387 2.55 12.56 2.68
N LEU A 388 3.61 12.70 1.89
CA LEU A 388 4.84 11.91 2.02
C LEU A 388 5.60 12.20 3.32
N GLN A 389 5.53 13.43 3.86
CA GLN A 389 6.02 13.73 5.22
C GLN A 389 5.28 12.92 6.30
N GLU A 390 4.01 12.60 6.06
CA GLU A 390 3.21 11.70 6.88
C GLU A 390 3.33 10.23 6.46
N ARG A 391 4.25 9.95 5.53
CA ARG A 391 4.58 8.62 5.01
C ARG A 391 3.46 7.95 4.21
N GLY A 392 2.57 8.71 3.57
CA GLY A 392 1.57 8.14 2.66
C GLY A 392 1.51 8.89 1.33
N GLY A 393 1.47 8.16 0.23
CA GLY A 393 1.22 8.75 -1.09
C GLY A 393 -0.25 8.59 -1.53
N VAL A 394 -0.50 8.81 -2.81
CA VAL A 394 -1.82 8.62 -3.45
C VAL A 394 -2.35 7.21 -3.22
N GLY A 395 -1.54 6.18 -3.42
CA GLY A 395 -1.92 4.77 -3.22
C GLY A 395 -2.38 4.49 -1.79
N CYS A 396 -1.82 5.14 -0.77
CA CYS A 396 -2.29 4.97 0.62
C CYS A 396 -3.67 5.61 0.88
N ARG A 397 -4.06 6.63 0.09
CA ARG A 397 -5.27 7.44 0.33
C ARG A 397 -6.53 6.85 -0.28
N LEU A 398 -6.38 5.89 -1.18
CA LEU A 398 -7.48 5.27 -1.91
C LEU A 398 -7.34 3.74 -1.90
N LYS A 399 -8.42 3.05 -2.24
CA LYS A 399 -8.41 1.63 -2.62
C LYS A 399 -9.20 1.46 -3.92
N GLY A 400 -8.63 0.77 -4.89
CA GLY A 400 -9.31 0.43 -6.12
C GLY A 400 -10.29 -0.74 -5.95
N SER A 401 -11.38 -0.73 -6.71
CA SER A 401 -12.19 -1.92 -6.98
C SER A 401 -12.84 -1.85 -8.35
N ARG A 402 -13.28 -3.00 -8.87
CA ARG A 402 -13.93 -3.07 -10.18
C ARG A 402 -15.41 -2.64 -10.17
N THR A 403 -16.13 -2.81 -9.06
CA THR A 403 -17.59 -2.59 -8.97
C THR A 403 -18.02 -2.03 -7.63
#